data_AF-A0A961M090-F1
#
_entry.id   AF-A0A961M090-F1
#
_cell.length_a   1.000
_cell.length_b   1.000
_cell.length_c   1.000
_cell.angle_alpha   90.00
_cell.angle_beta   90.00
_cell.angle_gamma   90.00
#
_symmetry.space_group_name_H-M   'P 1'
#
loop_
_entity.id
_entity.type
_entity.pdbx_description
1 polymer ?
#
loop_
_entity_poly.entity_id
_entity_poly.type
_entity_poly.pdbx_seq_one_letter_code
_entity_poly.pdbx_strand_id
1 'polypeptide(L)'
;MTLELTKRHRESLEALRDECSYEDARPGGYQNAFVSPGRFPGGAKTISELLAWGHIVEGTIEWNGTKGYRITSTGEAALRQPPAAPVKRAPSQLQTFEPRVKEVGLRVHRLDGNKPKG
;
A
#
# COMPACT_ATOMS: atom_id res chain seq x y z
N MET A 1 -2.81 6.58 9.18
CA MET A 1 -1.96 5.60 8.47
C MET A 1 -1.20 6.38 7.40
N THR A 2 0.10 6.59 7.56
CA THR A 2 0.96 7.20 6.53
C THR A 2 1.31 6.11 5.52
N LEU A 3 0.60 6.09 4.39
CA LEU A 3 0.82 5.12 3.32
C LEU A 3 1.98 5.63 2.46
N GLU A 4 3.06 4.84 2.40
CA GLU A 4 4.31 5.24 1.77
C GLU A 4 4.22 5.08 0.24
N LEU A 5 4.62 6.10 -0.50
CA LEU A 5 4.67 6.04 -1.97
C LEU A 5 5.78 5.06 -2.40
N THR A 6 5.37 3.93 -3.00
CA THR A 6 6.29 3.02 -3.67
C THR A 6 6.94 3.68 -4.90
N LYS A 7 8.03 3.08 -5.41
CA LYS A 7 8.67 3.55 -6.65
C LYS A 7 7.67 3.72 -7.80
N ARG A 8 6.80 2.73 -8.00
CA ARG A 8 5.80 2.74 -9.07
C ARG A 8 4.76 3.86 -8.90
N HIS A 9 4.40 4.19 -7.66
CA HIS A 9 3.49 5.31 -7.37
C HIS A 9 4.14 6.65 -7.72
N ARG A 10 5.43 6.84 -7.40
CA ARG A 10 6.17 8.03 -7.79
C ARG A 10 6.30 8.15 -9.30
N GLU A 11 6.72 7.09 -9.99
CA GLU A 11 6.85 7.09 -11.46
C GLU A 11 5.50 7.43 -12.14
N SER A 12 4.38 6.90 -11.62
CA SER A 12 3.04 7.24 -12.11
C SER A 12 2.69 8.70 -11.89
N LEU A 13 2.96 9.25 -10.70
CA LEU A 13 2.67 10.63 -10.35
C LEU A 13 3.54 11.63 -11.13
N GLU A 14 4.82 11.32 -11.34
CA GLU A 14 5.74 12.17 -12.11
C GLU A 14 5.32 12.25 -13.58
N ALA A 15 5.01 11.11 -14.19
CA ALA A 15 4.51 11.07 -15.57
C ALA A 15 3.16 11.77 -15.72
N LEU A 16 2.24 11.58 -14.76
CA LEU A 16 0.96 12.28 -14.77
C LEU A 16 1.15 13.80 -14.64
N ARG A 17 2.07 14.25 -13.78
CA ARG A 17 2.41 15.68 -13.64
C ARG A 17 2.93 16.26 -14.96
N ASP A 18 3.82 15.54 -15.63
CA ASP A 18 4.41 15.97 -16.90
C ASP A 18 3.34 16.11 -17.99
N GLU A 19 2.47 15.11 -18.13
CA GLU A 19 1.36 15.15 -19.08
C GLU A 19 0.36 16.28 -18.77
N CYS A 20 0.00 16.50 -17.50
CA CYS A 20 -0.84 17.63 -17.11
C CYS A 20 -0.16 18.96 -17.46
N SER A 21 1.12 19.12 -17.11
CA SER A 21 1.87 20.35 -17.43
C SER A 21 1.98 20.60 -18.93
N TYR A 22 2.13 19.54 -19.73
CA TYR A 22 2.16 19.64 -21.18
C TYR A 22 0.82 20.12 -21.74
N GLU A 23 -0.30 19.54 -21.29
CA GLU A 23 -1.64 19.94 -21.73
C GLU A 23 -1.98 21.38 -21.29
N ASP A 24 -1.59 21.80 -20.09
CA ASP A 24 -1.81 23.17 -19.61
C ASP A 24 -0.93 24.21 -20.34
N ALA A 25 0.29 23.83 -20.76
CA ALA A 25 1.21 24.74 -21.46
C ALA A 25 0.98 24.79 -22.99
N ARG A 26 0.22 23.85 -23.55
CA ARG A 26 0.02 23.75 -25.00
C ARG A 26 -0.86 24.89 -25.52
N PRO A 27 -0.47 25.56 -26.63
CA PRO A 27 -1.35 26.52 -27.29
C PRO A 27 -2.61 25.81 -27.82
N GLY A 28 -3.78 26.19 -27.28
CA GLY A 28 -5.06 25.52 -27.54
C GLY A 28 -5.32 24.27 -26.69
N GLY A 29 -4.47 24.01 -25.68
CA GLY A 29 -4.73 23.01 -24.65
C GLY A 29 -5.89 23.43 -23.73
N TYR A 30 -6.57 22.45 -23.15
CA TYR A 30 -7.61 22.70 -22.17
C TYR A 30 -6.94 22.88 -20.80
N GLN A 31 -7.04 24.09 -20.24
CA GLN A 31 -6.67 24.30 -18.84
C GLN A 31 -7.48 23.33 -17.98
N ASN A 32 -6.79 22.62 -17.09
CA ASN A 32 -7.41 21.56 -16.29
C ASN A 32 -7.78 20.27 -17.05
N ALA A 33 -7.17 20.00 -18.20
CA ALA A 33 -7.35 18.73 -18.90
C ALA A 33 -7.04 17.53 -18.00
N PHE A 34 -7.90 16.52 -18.10
CA PHE A 34 -7.70 15.20 -17.52
C PHE A 34 -6.90 14.33 -18.49
N VAL A 35 -5.95 13.57 -17.97
CA VAL A 35 -5.05 12.70 -18.75
C VAL A 35 -5.58 11.27 -18.76
N SER A 36 -5.62 10.65 -19.94
CA SER A 36 -6.07 9.27 -20.09
C SER A 36 -5.15 8.29 -19.35
N PRO A 37 -5.68 7.20 -18.73
CA PRO A 37 -4.89 6.21 -17.99
C PRO A 37 -3.79 5.52 -18.80
N GLY A 38 -3.86 5.53 -20.14
CA GLY A 38 -2.84 4.96 -21.02
C GLY A 38 -1.62 5.87 -21.29
N ARG A 39 -1.64 7.11 -20.80
CA ARG A 39 -0.58 8.12 -21.06
C ARG A 39 0.49 8.17 -19.97
N PHE A 40 0.25 7.55 -18.82
CA PHE A 40 1.21 7.44 -17.73
C PHE A 40 1.33 5.98 -17.28
N PRO A 41 2.48 5.56 -16.72
CA PRO A 41 2.73 4.18 -16.33
C PRO A 41 2.03 3.83 -15.01
N GLY A 42 0.69 3.71 -15.02
CA GLY A 42 -0.12 3.35 -13.86
C GLY A 42 -1.00 2.13 -14.14
N GLY A 43 -0.82 1.05 -13.38
CA GLY A 43 -1.79 -0.06 -13.40
C GLY A 43 -3.09 0.34 -12.68
N ALA A 44 -4.20 -0.35 -12.96
CA ALA A 44 -5.50 -0.08 -12.31
C ALA A 44 -5.40 -0.02 -10.78
N LYS A 45 -4.59 -0.90 -10.18
CA LYS A 45 -4.33 -0.91 -8.74
C LYS A 45 -3.69 0.41 -8.25
N THR A 46 -2.61 0.83 -8.90
CA THR A 46 -1.89 2.05 -8.56
C THR A 46 -2.78 3.28 -8.70
N ILE A 47 -3.59 3.35 -9.75
CA ILE A 47 -4.55 4.44 -9.95
C ILE A 47 -5.56 4.48 -8.80
N SER A 48 -6.16 3.35 -8.44
CA SER A 48 -7.10 3.25 -7.32
C SER A 48 -6.46 3.65 -5.98
N GLU A 49 -5.22 3.25 -5.73
CA GLU A 49 -4.47 3.63 -4.52
C GLU A 49 -4.22 5.15 -4.47
N LEU A 50 -3.77 5.76 -5.58
CA LEU A 50 -3.51 7.20 -5.67
C LEU A 50 -4.80 8.03 -5.55
N LEU A 51 -5.93 7.55 -6.07
CA LEU A 51 -7.26 8.16 -5.88
C LEU A 51 -7.68 8.11 -4.42
N ALA A 52 -7.56 6.93 -3.79
CA ALA A 52 -7.94 6.74 -2.38
C ALA A 52 -7.12 7.62 -1.44
N TRP A 53 -5.88 7.95 -1.80
CA TRP A 53 -5.00 8.84 -1.01
C TRP A 53 -5.17 10.32 -1.36
N GLY A 54 -6.00 10.65 -2.35
CA GLY A 54 -6.24 12.03 -2.79
C GLY A 54 -5.04 12.67 -3.49
N HIS A 55 -4.10 11.89 -4.01
CA HIS A 55 -2.96 12.39 -4.78
C HIS A 55 -3.33 12.71 -6.23
N ILE A 56 -4.38 12.07 -6.74
CA ILE A 56 -4.96 12.34 -8.06
C ILE A 56 -6.48 12.45 -7.92
N VAL A 57 -7.12 13.10 -8.88
CA VAL A 57 -8.57 13.18 -9.03
C VAL A 57 -9.01 12.57 -10.34
N GLU A 58 -10.15 11.89 -10.32
CA GLU A 58 -10.84 11.41 -11.52
C GLU A 58 -11.76 12.52 -12.07
N GLY A 59 -11.83 12.63 -13.38
CA GLY A 59 -12.83 13.44 -14.06
C GLY A 59 -13.08 12.97 -15.48
N THR A 60 -13.80 13.78 -16.25
CA THR A 60 -14.18 13.48 -17.63
C THR A 60 -13.35 14.31 -18.58
N ILE A 61 -12.79 13.67 -19.59
CA ILE A 61 -12.05 14.32 -20.68
C ILE A 61 -13.08 14.90 -21.66
N GLU A 62 -13.10 16.22 -21.80
CA GLU A 62 -14.16 16.94 -22.54
C GLU A 62 -14.31 16.49 -23.99
N TRP A 63 -13.20 16.17 -24.68
CA TRP A 63 -13.22 15.87 -26.10
C TRP A 63 -13.70 14.45 -26.46
N ASN A 64 -13.68 13.50 -25.52
CA ASN A 64 -14.11 12.11 -25.78
C ASN A 64 -15.06 11.52 -24.74
N GLY A 65 -15.39 12.27 -23.67
CA GLY A 65 -16.27 11.82 -22.60
C GLY A 65 -15.71 10.67 -21.76
N THR A 66 -14.45 10.28 -21.95
CA THR A 66 -13.83 9.17 -21.23
C THR A 66 -13.28 9.63 -19.88
N LYS A 67 -13.04 8.66 -18.98
CA LYS A 67 -12.41 8.92 -17.69
C LYS A 67 -10.95 9.31 -17.89
N GLY A 68 -10.55 10.40 -17.24
CA GLY A 68 -9.17 10.81 -17.12
C GLY A 68 -8.81 11.18 -15.70
N TYR A 69 -7.52 11.41 -15.49
CA TYR A 69 -6.94 11.66 -14.17
C TYR A 69 -6.11 12.93 -14.19
N ARG A 70 -6.03 13.60 -13.04
CA ARG A 70 -5.19 14.79 -12.87
C ARG A 70 -4.52 14.77 -11.51
N ILE A 71 -3.27 15.21 -11.45
CA ILE A 71 -2.54 15.33 -10.19
C ILE A 71 -3.14 16.45 -9.33
N THR A 72 -3.25 16.22 -8.02
CA THR A 72 -3.68 17.25 -7.05
C THR A 72 -2.48 17.94 -6.43
N SER A 73 -2.70 19.08 -5.75
CA SER A 73 -1.67 19.73 -4.94
C SER A 73 -1.08 18.80 -3.88
N THR A 74 -1.88 17.86 -3.35
CA THR A 74 -1.41 16.83 -2.40
C THR A 74 -0.45 15.85 -3.08
N GLY A 75 -0.76 15.41 -4.31
CA GLY A 75 0.13 14.55 -5.10
C GLY A 75 1.45 15.24 -5.44
N GLU A 76 1.40 16.52 -5.81
CA GLU A 76 2.60 17.33 -6.05
C GLU A 76 3.46 17.49 -4.79
N ALA A 77 2.83 17.76 -3.64
CA ALA A 77 3.54 17.86 -2.37
C ALA A 77 4.19 16.52 -1.99
N ALA A 78 3.55 15.40 -2.29
CA ALA A 78 4.09 14.06 -2.01
C ALA A 78 5.32 13.72 -2.86
N LEU A 79 5.42 14.27 -4.09
CA LEU A 79 6.62 14.16 -4.93
C LEU A 79 7.79 14.99 -4.42
N ARG A 80 7.53 16.14 -3.78
CA ARG A 80 8.58 17.01 -3.19
C ARG A 80 9.21 16.41 -1.93
N GLN A 81 8.52 15.49 -1.27
CA GLN A 81 9.06 14.79 -0.12
C GLN A 81 10.05 13.72 -0.59
N PRO A 82 11.28 13.70 -0.05
CA PRO A 82 12.20 12.59 -0.30
C PRO A 82 11.50 11.27 0.08
N PRO A 83 11.84 10.14 -0.56
CA PRO A 83 11.37 8.83 -0.11
C PRO A 83 11.58 8.73 1.39
N ALA A 84 10.49 8.54 2.14
CA ALA A 84 10.59 8.28 3.56
C ALA A 84 11.62 7.15 3.70
N ALA A 85 12.66 7.39 4.51
CA ALA A 85 13.65 6.35 4.76
C ALA A 85 12.87 5.10 5.18
N PRO A 86 13.17 3.92 4.61
CA PRO A 86 12.40 2.71 4.85
C PRO A 86 12.31 2.56 6.36
N VAL A 87 11.10 2.67 6.91
CA VAL A 87 10.87 2.48 8.33
C VAL A 87 11.34 1.06 8.58
N LYS A 88 12.52 0.90 9.21
CA LYS A 88 13.02 -0.41 9.58
C LYS A 88 11.89 -1.03 10.39
N ARG A 89 11.16 -1.98 9.81
CA ARG A 89 10.17 -2.76 10.55
C ARG A 89 10.96 -3.30 11.74
N ALA A 90 10.64 -2.81 12.94
CA ALA A 90 11.14 -3.41 14.15
C ALA A 90 10.86 -4.92 14.01
N PRO A 91 11.85 -5.78 14.30
CA PRO A 91 11.63 -7.21 14.15
C PRO A 91 10.35 -7.55 14.91
N SER A 92 9.36 -8.09 14.19
CA SER A 92 8.17 -8.65 14.80
C SER A 92 8.68 -9.55 15.92
N GLN A 93 8.38 -9.21 17.17
CA GLN A 93 8.64 -10.11 18.28
C GLN A 93 8.07 -11.45 17.85
N LEU A 94 8.97 -12.43 17.71
CA LEU A 94 8.59 -13.82 17.55
C LEU A 94 7.52 -14.08 18.61
N GLN A 95 6.27 -14.24 18.17
CA GLN A 95 5.26 -14.87 18.99
C GLN A 95 5.78 -16.28 19.22
N THR A 96 6.49 -16.48 20.33
CA THR A 96 6.75 -17.79 20.88
C THR A 96 5.39 -18.40 21.11
N PHE A 97 4.95 -19.23 20.16
CA PHE A 97 3.86 -20.15 20.39
C PHE A 97 4.35 -21.09 21.48
N GLU A 98 3.92 -20.85 22.72
CA GLU A 98 4.07 -21.83 23.78
C GLU A 98 3.33 -23.10 23.32
N PRO A 99 4.00 -24.25 23.17
CA PRO A 99 3.30 -25.49 22.93
C PRO A 99 2.50 -25.79 24.20
N ARG A 100 1.17 -25.68 24.10
CA ARG A 100 0.25 -26.07 25.15
C ARG A 100 0.21 -27.60 25.22
N VAL A 101 1.28 -28.19 25.78
CA VAL A 101 1.35 -29.63 26.05
C VAL A 101 0.32 -29.89 27.14
N LYS A 102 -0.81 -30.49 26.75
CA LYS A 102 -1.74 -31.09 27.70
C LYS A 102 -1.03 -32.32 28.27
N GLU A 103 -0.43 -32.16 29.45
CA GLU A 103 0.02 -33.26 30.29
C GLU A 103 -1.21 -34.09 30.69
N VAL A 104 -1.50 -35.13 29.92
CA VAL A 104 -2.43 -36.18 30.33
C VAL A 104 -1.63 -37.10 31.24
N GLY A 105 -1.76 -36.87 32.54
CA GLY A 105 -1.20 -37.71 33.59
C GLY A 105 -1.71 -39.15 33.45
N LEU A 106 -0.87 -40.02 32.88
CA LEU A 106 -1.07 -41.46 32.87
C LEU A 106 -0.79 -41.99 34.27
N ARG A 107 -1.82 -42.08 35.12
CA ARG A 107 -1.75 -42.77 36.42
C ARG A 107 -1.63 -44.28 36.17
N VAL A 108 -0.38 -44.76 36.14
CA VAL A 108 -0.09 -46.19 36.30
C VAL A 108 -0.23 -46.51 37.78
N HIS A 109 -1.31 -47.19 38.15
CA HIS A 109 -1.46 -47.78 39.48
C HIS A 109 -0.42 -48.90 39.64
N ARG A 110 0.71 -48.61 40.30
CA ARG A 110 1.54 -49.66 40.92
C ARG A 110 0.84 -50.10 42.20
N LEU A 111 0.32 -51.32 42.19
CA LEU A 111 0.03 -52.09 43.39
C LEU A 111 1.38 -52.47 44.01
N ASP A 112 1.78 -51.76 45.06
CA ASP A 112 2.94 -52.11 45.88
C ASP A 112 2.52 -53.24 46.83
N GLY A 113 3.10 -54.42 46.61
CA GLY A 113 2.95 -55.59 47.47
C GLY A 113 3.74 -55.40 48.76
N ASN A 114 3.02 -55.10 49.84
CA ASN A 114 3.57 -55.01 51.18
C ASN A 114 3.61 -56.38 51.88
N LYS A 115 4.81 -56.97 52.01
CA LYS A 115 5.27 -57.80 53.15
C LYS A 115 6.76 -58.13 52.94
N PRO A 116 7.59 -58.23 54.00
CA PRO A 116 7.31 -59.03 55.19
C PRO A 116 7.65 -58.35 56.54
N LYS A 117 7.06 -58.89 57.61
CA LYS A 117 7.46 -58.66 59.00
C LYS A 117 7.42 -60.01 59.70
N GLY A 118 8.54 -60.41 60.32
CA GLY A 118 8.65 -61.59 61.19
C GLY A 118 9.39 -62.74 60.53
#